data_AF-R5XQZ9-F1
#
_entry.id   AF-R5XQZ9-F1
#
_cell.length_a   1.000
_cell.length_b   1.000
_cell.length_c   1.000
_cell.angle_alpha   90.00
_cell.angle_beta   90.00
_cell.angle_gamma   90.00
#
_symmetry.space_group_name_H-M   'P 1'
#
loop_
_entity.id
_entity.type
_entity.pdbx_description
1 polymer ?
#
loop_
_entity_poly.entity_id
_entity_poly.type
_entity_poly.pdbx_seq_one_letter_code
_entity_poly.pdbx_strand_id
1 'polypeptide(L)'
;MWKKFKSLKLGLKIIVGIMAIIFLPVTLLLLSIELLIKNIKSKKKISSVISIFLVLFMLLINYSFVEGIKLSQDPEYIAQLEAKEQAKEEKIEAEKQKTLAKQEQEQKIKSEQEAKKKAAQEQKVKLEQEVKAKEEATKANAEQEKNQKENITKQKTSNVKYDALQQLYLDIDNNLSYEEILKKVKKSKLPYTDQEYSSGQTIKVAYTSEVAKQRYADEGDNVQISFNLNKKTNKLNFSTLEYFNHKKFITIFDYESGTYWDFRDGKDKGLYINNYSNVTGNKEEKYIKSNSKENQLKYIFEYKK
;
A
#
# COMPACT_ATOMS: atom_id res chain seq x y z
N MET A 1 -23.85 7.56 -38.98
CA MET A 1 -22.44 8.01 -39.04
C MET A 1 -21.48 7.12 -38.27
N TRP A 2 -21.79 6.72 -37.03
CA TRP A 2 -20.90 5.88 -36.20
C TRP A 2 -20.47 4.55 -36.82
N LYS A 3 -21.40 3.81 -37.45
CA LYS A 3 -21.08 2.55 -38.15
C LYS A 3 -20.10 2.75 -39.33
N LYS A 4 -20.23 3.88 -40.06
CA LYS A 4 -19.33 4.26 -41.17
C LYS A 4 -17.95 4.73 -40.70
N PHE A 5 -17.86 5.39 -39.54
CA PHE A 5 -16.58 5.77 -38.93
C PHE A 5 -15.80 4.54 -38.46
N LYS A 6 -16.48 3.56 -37.83
CA LYS A 6 -15.86 2.32 -37.36
C LYS A 6 -15.24 1.48 -38.49
N SER A 7 -15.80 1.53 -39.70
CA SER A 7 -15.27 0.80 -40.87
C SER A 7 -14.09 1.49 -41.57
N LEU A 8 -13.65 2.67 -41.14
CA LEU A 8 -12.52 3.37 -41.78
C LEU A 8 -11.16 2.78 -41.36
N LYS A 9 -10.17 2.91 -42.26
CA LYS A 9 -8.76 2.62 -41.97
C LYS A 9 -8.25 3.54 -40.85
N LEU A 10 -7.28 3.06 -40.07
CA LEU A 10 -6.79 3.76 -38.87
C LEU A 10 -6.28 5.19 -39.16
N GLY A 11 -5.46 5.37 -40.19
CA GLY A 11 -4.96 6.70 -40.58
C GLY A 11 -6.09 7.67 -40.95
N LEU A 12 -7.13 7.19 -41.63
CA LEU A 12 -8.29 8.02 -41.99
C LEU A 12 -9.14 8.37 -40.75
N LYS A 13 -9.24 7.47 -39.76
CA LYS A 13 -9.90 7.78 -38.47
C LYS A 13 -9.18 8.89 -37.72
N ILE A 14 -7.85 8.89 -37.73
CA ILE A 14 -7.03 9.92 -37.10
C ILE A 14 -7.27 11.28 -37.78
N ILE A 15 -7.22 11.34 -39.12
CA ILE A 15 -7.48 12.57 -39.88
C ILE A 15 -8.89 13.12 -39.60
N VAL A 16 -9.91 12.24 -39.65
CA VAL A 16 -11.30 12.63 -39.34
C VAL A 16 -11.44 13.11 -37.89
N GLY A 17 -10.71 12.49 -36.96
CA GLY A 17 -10.66 12.92 -35.55
C GLY A 17 -10.06 14.30 -35.38
N ILE A 18 -8.91 14.58 -36.03
CA ILE A 18 -8.26 15.90 -36.00
C ILE A 18 -9.17 16.97 -36.59
N MET A 19 -9.79 16.69 -37.75
CA MET A 19 -10.76 17.59 -38.39
C MET A 19 -11.93 17.88 -37.44
N ALA A 20 -12.47 16.86 -36.76
CA ALA A 20 -13.56 17.05 -35.81
C ALA A 20 -13.15 17.94 -34.63
N ILE A 21 -11.94 17.78 -34.09
CA ILE A 21 -11.44 18.60 -32.98
C ILE A 21 -11.27 20.07 -33.40
N ILE A 22 -10.82 20.33 -34.62
CA ILE A 22 -10.62 21.70 -35.14
C ILE A 22 -11.96 22.37 -35.47
N PHE A 23 -12.87 21.67 -36.13
CA PHE A 23 -14.13 22.27 -36.61
C PHE A 23 -15.23 22.32 -35.55
N LEU A 24 -15.21 21.46 -34.53
CA LEU A 24 -16.25 21.41 -33.51
C LEU A 24 -16.41 22.74 -32.73
N PRO A 25 -15.34 23.38 -32.21
CA PRO A 25 -15.46 24.64 -31.48
C PRO A 25 -16.03 25.78 -32.33
N VAL A 26 -15.62 25.83 -33.60
CA VAL A 26 -16.06 26.85 -34.58
C VAL A 26 -17.53 26.63 -34.95
N THR A 27 -17.93 25.38 -35.20
CA THR A 27 -19.31 25.04 -35.55
C THR A 27 -20.28 25.28 -34.40
N LEU A 28 -19.89 24.98 -33.16
CA LEU A 28 -20.67 25.30 -31.97
C LEU A 28 -20.84 26.81 -31.76
N LEU A 29 -19.79 27.60 -32.03
CA LEU A 29 -19.88 29.06 -31.99
C LEU A 29 -20.87 29.58 -33.04
N LEU A 30 -20.79 29.12 -34.29
CA LEU A 30 -21.73 29.51 -35.35
C LEU A 30 -23.18 29.14 -35.00
N LEU A 31 -23.42 27.94 -34.48
CA LEU A 31 -24.74 27.50 -34.01
C LEU A 31 -25.27 28.38 -32.87
N SER A 32 -24.40 28.80 -31.94
CA SER A 32 -24.79 29.70 -30.84
C SER A 32 -25.22 31.09 -31.34
N ILE A 33 -24.53 31.61 -32.37
CA ILE A 33 -24.86 32.89 -33.02
C ILE A 33 -26.18 32.77 -33.79
N GLU A 34 -26.39 31.67 -34.52
CA GLU A 34 -27.63 31.44 -35.25
C GLU A 34 -28.84 31.37 -34.31
N LEU A 35 -28.69 30.65 -33.17
CA LEU A 35 -29.70 30.60 -32.11
C LEU A 35 -30.02 31.99 -31.54
N LEU A 36 -28.99 32.81 -31.32
CA LEU A 36 -29.15 34.19 -30.87
C LEU A 36 -29.98 35.02 -31.87
N ILE A 37 -29.61 35.00 -33.16
CA ILE A 37 -30.33 35.72 -34.21
C ILE A 37 -31.80 35.28 -34.27
N LYS A 38 -32.06 33.97 -34.21
CA LYS A 38 -33.42 33.41 -34.23
C LYS A 38 -34.24 33.86 -33.02
N ASN A 39 -33.64 33.89 -31.83
CA ASN A 39 -34.31 34.31 -30.60
C ASN A 39 -34.62 35.81 -30.58
N ILE A 40 -33.72 36.64 -31.11
CA ILE A 40 -33.95 38.08 -31.30
C ILE A 40 -35.10 38.31 -32.30
N LYS A 41 -35.06 37.66 -33.47
CA LYS A 41 -36.10 37.78 -34.51
C LYS A 41 -37.48 37.33 -34.01
N SER A 42 -37.53 36.28 -33.20
CA SER A 42 -38.77 35.77 -32.60
C SER A 42 -39.24 36.55 -31.35
N LYS A 43 -38.57 37.65 -30.98
CA LYS A 43 -38.88 38.53 -29.85
C LYS A 43 -38.94 37.81 -28.49
N LYS A 44 -38.28 36.66 -28.36
CA LYS A 44 -38.23 35.88 -27.10
C LYS A 44 -37.16 36.46 -26.17
N LYS A 45 -37.56 37.39 -25.30
CA LYS A 45 -36.64 38.15 -24.43
C LYS A 45 -35.76 37.26 -23.55
N ILE A 46 -36.33 36.29 -22.83
CA ILE A 46 -35.59 35.39 -21.92
C ILE A 46 -34.60 34.50 -22.70
N SER A 47 -35.08 33.87 -23.78
CA SER A 47 -34.23 33.02 -24.62
C SER A 47 -33.10 33.80 -25.31
N SER A 48 -33.32 35.09 -25.61
CA SER A 48 -32.28 35.96 -26.18
C SER A 48 -31.14 36.21 -25.18
N VAL A 49 -31.45 36.48 -23.91
CA VAL A 49 -30.43 36.67 -22.86
C VAL A 49 -29.58 35.40 -22.68
N ILE A 50 -30.22 34.23 -22.65
CA ILE A 50 -29.54 32.93 -22.55
C ILE A 50 -28.62 32.70 -23.75
N SER A 51 -29.09 33.03 -24.96
CA SER A 51 -28.26 32.90 -26.17
C SER A 51 -27.07 33.85 -26.19
N ILE A 52 -27.20 35.07 -25.65
CA ILE A 52 -26.06 36.00 -25.50
C ILE A 52 -24.99 35.37 -24.60
N PHE A 53 -25.40 34.83 -23.44
CA PHE A 53 -24.47 34.16 -22.54
C PHE A 53 -23.80 32.95 -23.19
N LEU A 54 -24.55 32.15 -23.96
CA LEU A 54 -24.00 31.00 -24.68
C LEU A 54 -22.95 31.41 -25.72
N VAL A 55 -23.17 32.50 -26.46
CA VAL A 55 -22.19 33.04 -27.42
C VAL A 55 -20.92 33.49 -26.70
N LEU A 56 -21.04 34.23 -25.59
CA LEU A 56 -19.89 34.66 -24.79
C LEU A 56 -19.08 33.47 -24.25
N PHE A 57 -19.77 32.44 -23.77
CA PHE A 57 -19.14 31.20 -23.31
C PHE A 57 -18.41 30.47 -24.44
N MET A 58 -19.01 30.38 -25.63
CA MET A 58 -18.37 29.76 -26.79
C MET A 58 -17.17 30.58 -27.30
N LEU A 59 -17.21 31.91 -27.20
CA LEU A 59 -16.06 32.77 -27.50
C LEU A 59 -14.89 32.51 -26.55
N LEU A 60 -15.15 32.34 -25.25
CA LEU A 60 -14.13 32.00 -24.26
C LEU A 60 -13.45 30.66 -24.59
N ILE A 61 -14.24 29.63 -24.90
CA ILE A 61 -13.72 28.31 -25.28
C ILE A 61 -12.85 28.39 -26.54
N ASN A 62 -13.32 29.11 -27.56
CA ASN A 62 -12.55 29.29 -28.80
C ASN A 62 -11.24 30.05 -28.57
N TYR A 63 -11.25 31.07 -27.71
CA TYR A 63 -10.05 31.80 -27.33
C TYR A 63 -9.01 30.89 -26.68
N SER A 64 -9.40 30.13 -25.65
CA SER A 64 -8.52 29.18 -24.96
C SER A 64 -8.02 28.07 -25.89
N PHE A 65 -8.82 27.61 -26.84
CA PHE A 65 -8.41 26.63 -27.84
C PHE A 65 -7.31 27.17 -28.76
N VAL A 66 -7.45 28.39 -29.25
CA VAL A 66 -6.43 29.04 -30.11
C VAL A 66 -5.14 29.31 -29.32
N GLU A 67 -5.25 29.75 -28.07
CA GLU A 67 -4.10 29.99 -27.21
C GLU A 67 -3.34 28.70 -26.88
N GLY A 68 -4.06 27.60 -26.63
CA GLY A 68 -3.48 26.27 -26.47
C GLY A 68 -2.72 25.79 -27.70
N ILE A 69 -3.23 26.05 -28.91
CA ILE A 69 -2.51 25.72 -30.17
C ILE A 69 -1.22 26.53 -30.28
N LYS A 70 -1.26 27.84 -30.00
CA LYS A 70 -0.07 28.70 -30.03
C LYS A 70 0.99 28.22 -29.05
N LEU A 71 0.58 27.86 -27.83
CA LEU A 71 1.48 27.33 -26.81
C LEU A 71 2.09 25.98 -27.26
N SER A 72 1.32 25.12 -27.93
CA SER A 72 1.82 23.85 -28.45
C SER A 72 2.79 23.99 -29.65
N GLN A 73 2.90 25.18 -30.22
CA GLN A 73 3.87 25.52 -31.26
C GLN A 73 5.06 26.33 -30.74
N ASP A 74 5.03 26.71 -29.45
CA ASP A 74 6.10 27.46 -28.80
C ASP A 74 7.33 26.55 -28.62
N PRO A 75 8.48 26.88 -29.23
CA PRO A 75 9.69 26.06 -29.14
C PRO A 75 10.18 25.85 -27.70
N GLU A 76 10.02 26.85 -26.82
CA GLU A 76 10.46 26.77 -25.43
C GLU A 76 9.57 25.82 -24.63
N TYR A 77 8.25 25.87 -24.88
CA TYR A 77 7.29 24.95 -24.28
C TYR A 77 7.50 23.51 -24.74
N ILE A 78 7.77 23.29 -26.04
CA ILE A 78 8.07 21.97 -26.58
C ILE A 78 9.37 21.42 -25.98
N ALA A 79 10.44 22.21 -25.92
CA ALA A 79 11.70 21.80 -25.31
C ALA A 79 11.53 21.42 -23.83
N GLN A 80 10.67 22.13 -23.09
CA GLN A 80 10.37 21.81 -21.70
C GLN A 80 9.57 20.50 -21.55
N LEU A 81 8.68 20.19 -22.50
CA LEU A 81 7.95 18.92 -22.57
C LEU A 81 8.90 17.75 -22.88
N GLU A 82 9.75 17.91 -23.89
CA GLU A 82 10.74 16.90 -24.27
C GLU A 82 11.73 16.63 -23.13
N ALA A 83 12.23 17.67 -22.45
CA ALA A 83 13.11 17.50 -21.29
C ALA A 83 12.43 16.75 -20.14
N LYS A 84 11.12 16.98 -19.91
CA LYS A 84 10.35 16.23 -18.92
C LYS A 84 10.15 14.77 -19.31
N GLU A 85 9.99 14.49 -20.60
CA GLU A 85 9.83 13.13 -21.12
C GLU A 85 11.16 12.36 -21.05
N GLN A 86 12.26 12.97 -21.49
CA GLN A 86 13.61 12.42 -21.36
C GLN A 86 13.98 12.13 -19.90
N ALA A 87 13.74 13.08 -18.98
CA ALA A 87 14.00 12.84 -17.55
C ALA A 87 13.14 11.71 -16.96
N LYS A 88 12.01 11.36 -17.59
CA LYS A 88 11.16 10.25 -17.19
C LYS A 88 11.67 8.93 -17.76
N GLU A 89 12.12 8.92 -19.02
CA GLU A 89 12.75 7.76 -19.65
C GLU A 89 14.06 7.39 -18.96
N GLU A 90 14.92 8.36 -18.66
CA GLU A 90 16.17 8.14 -17.92
C GLU A 90 15.90 7.53 -16.53
N LYS A 91 14.85 7.96 -15.85
CA LYS A 91 14.44 7.36 -14.55
C LYS A 91 14.00 5.91 -14.71
N ILE A 92 13.25 5.59 -15.76
CA ILE A 92 12.79 4.23 -16.04
C ILE A 92 13.98 3.32 -16.39
N GLU A 93 14.92 3.82 -17.19
CA GLU A 93 16.11 3.06 -17.58
C GLU A 93 17.06 2.83 -16.40
N ALA A 94 17.26 3.84 -15.55
CA ALA A 94 18.01 3.71 -14.31
C ALA A 94 17.38 2.69 -13.33
N GLU A 95 16.05 2.63 -13.26
CA GLU A 95 15.33 1.65 -12.43
C GLU A 95 15.46 0.22 -12.99
N LYS A 96 15.42 0.07 -14.33
CA LYS A 96 15.69 -1.22 -14.99
C LYS A 96 17.12 -1.73 -14.73
N GLN A 97 18.12 -0.86 -14.87
CA GLN A 97 19.52 -1.24 -14.61
C GLN A 97 19.75 -1.64 -13.14
N LYS A 98 19.15 -0.90 -12.19
CA LYS A 98 19.19 -1.28 -10.76
C LYS A 98 18.53 -2.62 -10.48
N THR A 99 17.43 -2.94 -11.18
CA THR A 99 16.72 -4.22 -11.02
C THR A 99 17.56 -5.40 -11.53
N LEU A 100 18.20 -5.24 -12.69
CA LEU A 100 19.12 -6.23 -13.25
C LEU A 100 20.32 -6.50 -12.33
N ALA A 101 20.93 -5.43 -11.80
CA ALA A 101 22.04 -5.57 -10.84
C ALA A 101 21.62 -6.29 -9.55
N LYS A 102 20.40 -6.03 -9.04
CA LYS A 102 19.86 -6.71 -7.85
C LYS A 102 19.62 -8.21 -8.12
N GLN A 103 19.15 -8.56 -9.31
CA GLN A 103 18.94 -9.97 -9.68
C GLN A 103 20.25 -10.76 -9.80
N GLU A 104 21.31 -10.18 -10.39
CA GLU A 104 22.63 -10.83 -10.42
C GLU A 104 23.20 -11.02 -9.01
N GLN A 105 22.99 -10.06 -8.13
CA GLN A 105 23.47 -10.12 -6.74
C GLN A 105 22.71 -11.18 -5.92
N GLU A 106 21.38 -11.27 -6.08
CA GLU A 106 20.56 -12.32 -5.45
C GLU A 106 20.93 -13.73 -5.95
N GLN A 107 21.25 -13.89 -7.24
CA GLN A 107 21.73 -15.19 -7.76
C GLN A 107 23.08 -15.60 -7.16
N LYS A 108 24.02 -14.66 -7.01
CA LYS A 108 25.31 -14.92 -6.34
C LYS A 108 25.14 -15.28 -4.86
N ILE A 109 24.23 -14.62 -4.15
CA ILE A 109 23.96 -14.91 -2.73
C ILE A 109 23.29 -16.28 -2.57
N LYS A 110 22.34 -16.63 -3.44
CA LYS A 110 21.67 -17.94 -3.41
C LYS A 110 22.66 -19.09 -3.65
N SER A 111 23.55 -18.97 -4.64
CA SER A 111 24.55 -20.01 -4.91
C SER A 111 25.55 -20.18 -3.76
N GLU A 112 25.96 -19.10 -3.09
CA GLU A 112 26.86 -19.16 -1.94
C GLU A 112 26.19 -19.75 -0.68
N GLN A 113 24.90 -19.47 -0.46
CA GLN A 113 24.13 -20.06 0.64
C GLN A 113 23.86 -21.56 0.43
N GLU A 114 23.64 -21.99 -0.80
CA GLU A 114 23.42 -23.40 -1.12
C GLU A 114 24.70 -24.23 -0.92
N ALA A 115 25.87 -23.67 -1.24
CA ALA A 115 27.17 -24.27 -0.93
C ALA A 115 27.41 -24.41 0.59
N LYS A 116 27.07 -23.37 1.38
CA LYS A 116 27.20 -23.40 2.85
C LYS A 116 26.24 -24.40 3.51
N LYS A 117 25.02 -24.57 3.00
CA LYS A 117 24.05 -25.57 3.50
C LYS A 117 24.55 -27.01 3.27
N LYS A 118 25.13 -27.31 2.11
CA LYS A 118 25.71 -28.64 1.83
C LYS A 118 26.85 -28.97 2.80
N ALA A 119 27.75 -28.02 3.09
CA ALA A 119 28.84 -28.20 4.04
C ALA A 119 28.37 -28.40 5.50
N ALA A 120 27.32 -27.69 5.93
CA ALA A 120 26.77 -27.84 7.29
C ALA A 120 26.02 -29.17 7.49
N GLN A 121 25.44 -29.72 6.42
CA GLN A 121 24.71 -30.99 6.46
C GLN A 121 25.67 -32.19 6.59
N GLU A 122 26.84 -32.13 5.95
CA GLU A 122 27.91 -33.14 6.13
C GLU A 122 28.50 -33.17 7.56
N GLN A 123 28.52 -32.03 8.26
CA GLN A 123 28.97 -31.98 9.67
C GLN A 123 27.93 -32.51 10.66
N LYS A 124 26.63 -32.26 10.41
CA LYS A 124 25.55 -32.79 11.27
C LYS A 124 25.45 -34.32 11.23
N VAL A 125 25.67 -34.94 10.06
CA VAL A 125 25.64 -36.40 9.92
C VAL A 125 26.79 -37.08 10.69
N LYS A 126 27.94 -36.42 10.85
CA LYS A 126 29.07 -36.93 11.66
C LYS A 126 28.80 -36.84 13.17
N LEU A 127 28.13 -35.79 13.66
CA LEU A 127 27.80 -35.65 15.08
C LEU A 127 26.71 -36.64 15.54
N GLU A 128 25.74 -36.94 14.68
CA GLU A 128 24.60 -37.82 15.01
C GLU A 128 24.99 -39.31 15.09
N GLN A 129 26.10 -39.70 14.45
CA GLN A 129 26.69 -41.04 14.59
C GLN A 129 27.49 -41.20 15.89
N GLU A 130 27.98 -40.12 16.49
CA GLU A 130 28.75 -40.16 17.74
C GLU A 130 27.86 -40.19 19.00
N VAL A 131 26.66 -39.58 18.92
CA VAL A 131 25.67 -39.59 20.03
C VAL A 131 24.98 -40.95 20.17
N LYS A 132 24.76 -41.68 19.07
CA LYS A 132 24.15 -43.03 19.10
C LYS A 132 25.01 -44.12 19.76
N ALA A 133 26.29 -43.85 20.04
CA ALA A 133 27.18 -44.78 20.74
C ALA A 133 27.21 -44.59 22.27
N LYS A 134 26.50 -43.60 22.83
CA LYS A 134 26.52 -43.28 24.28
C LYS A 134 25.18 -43.42 25.00
N GLU A 135 24.09 -43.76 24.31
CA GLU A 135 22.73 -43.84 24.90
C GLU A 135 22.23 -45.27 25.18
N GLU A 136 23.13 -46.26 25.33
CA GLU A 136 22.77 -47.64 25.72
C GLU A 136 23.12 -48.01 27.17
N ALA A 137 23.21 -47.03 28.07
CA ALA A 137 23.21 -47.28 29.50
C ALA A 137 22.29 -46.28 30.22
N THR A 138 21.07 -46.74 30.46
CA THR A 138 20.27 -46.61 31.70
C THR A 138 18.82 -46.20 31.39
N LYS A 139 17.98 -47.21 31.16
CA LYS A 139 16.53 -47.12 31.39
C LYS A 139 16.26 -47.60 32.83
N ALA A 140 15.36 -46.94 33.57
CA ALA A 140 14.23 -47.60 34.24
C ALA A 140 13.38 -46.65 35.13
N ASN A 141 12.06 -46.71 34.86
CA ASN A 141 10.90 -46.61 35.77
C ASN A 141 10.47 -45.23 36.30
N ALA A 142 9.19 -44.87 36.33
CA ALA A 142 7.96 -45.54 35.93
C ALA A 142 6.82 -44.51 35.76
N GLU A 143 5.83 -44.88 34.95
CA GLU A 143 4.50 -44.30 34.85
C GLU A 143 3.75 -44.27 36.19
N GLN A 144 2.94 -43.23 36.40
CA GLN A 144 1.48 -43.40 36.61
C GLN A 144 0.72 -42.07 36.51
N GLU A 145 -0.26 -42.05 35.59
CA GLU A 145 -1.43 -41.15 35.54
C GLU A 145 -2.31 -41.36 36.82
N LYS A 146 -3.30 -40.56 37.25
CA LYS A 146 -4.17 -39.54 36.65
C LYS A 146 -5.09 -38.94 37.74
N ASN A 147 -5.74 -37.82 37.38
CA ASN A 147 -7.04 -37.27 37.85
C ASN A 147 -7.05 -36.29 39.02
N GLN A 148 -7.43 -35.02 38.75
CA GLN A 148 -8.78 -34.49 39.06
C GLN A 148 -9.05 -33.07 38.48
N LYS A 149 -10.15 -33.01 37.70
CA LYS A 149 -11.24 -32.01 37.54
C LYS A 149 -11.01 -30.48 37.65
N GLU A 150 -11.34 -29.84 36.53
CA GLU A 150 -12.35 -28.76 36.31
C GLU A 150 -12.39 -27.48 37.18
N ASN A 151 -12.22 -26.37 36.43
CA ASN A 151 -13.02 -25.14 36.36
C ASN A 151 -12.53 -23.83 37.03
N ILE A 152 -12.78 -22.76 36.26
CA ILE A 152 -12.70 -21.31 36.52
C ILE A 152 -11.36 -20.62 36.19
N THR A 153 -11.40 -20.00 35.01
CA THR A 153 -10.60 -18.89 34.47
C THR A 153 -10.06 -17.92 35.52
N LYS A 154 -8.73 -17.85 35.61
CA LYS A 154 -7.96 -16.62 35.84
C LYS A 154 -6.52 -16.84 35.37
N GLN A 155 -6.21 -16.19 34.25
CA GLN A 155 -4.91 -15.61 33.88
C GLN A 155 -3.68 -16.27 34.54
N LYS A 156 -3.31 -17.45 34.02
CA LYS A 156 -1.95 -17.96 34.19
C LYS A 156 -1.09 -17.22 33.17
N THR A 157 -0.40 -16.18 33.62
CA THR A 157 0.72 -15.58 32.89
C THR A 157 1.73 -16.69 32.61
N SER A 158 1.67 -17.25 31.40
CA SER A 158 2.85 -17.88 30.83
C SER A 158 3.90 -16.76 30.75
N ASN A 159 5.09 -16.98 31.30
CA ASN A 159 6.24 -16.11 31.11
C ASN A 159 6.70 -16.19 29.64
N VAL A 160 5.87 -15.72 28.72
CA VAL A 160 6.19 -15.64 27.29
C VAL A 160 7.15 -14.48 27.13
N LYS A 161 8.39 -14.80 26.78
CA LYS A 161 9.39 -13.78 26.48
C LYS A 161 9.14 -13.27 25.06
N TYR A 162 8.54 -12.08 24.97
CA TYR A 162 8.40 -11.39 23.70
C TYR A 162 9.72 -10.75 23.26
N ASP A 163 9.96 -10.74 21.96
CA ASP A 163 11.11 -10.04 21.37
C ASP A 163 10.88 -8.51 21.30
N ALA A 164 11.86 -7.76 20.80
CA ALA A 164 11.81 -6.30 20.84
C ALA A 164 10.67 -5.71 19.97
N LEU A 165 10.36 -6.30 18.81
CA LEU A 165 9.26 -5.83 17.96
C LEU A 165 7.90 -6.19 18.58
N GLN A 166 7.77 -7.39 19.13
CA GLN A 166 6.55 -7.84 19.81
C GLN A 166 6.28 -7.01 21.06
N GLN A 167 7.31 -6.68 21.85
CA GLN A 167 7.18 -5.77 22.98
C GLN A 167 6.76 -4.36 22.53
N LEU A 168 7.35 -3.84 21.45
CA LEU A 168 6.94 -2.55 20.91
C LEU A 168 5.47 -2.54 20.47
N TYR A 169 4.99 -3.62 19.85
CA TYR A 169 3.58 -3.78 19.49
C TYR A 169 2.66 -3.79 20.72
N LEU A 170 3.07 -4.46 21.80
CA LEU A 170 2.33 -4.46 23.06
C LEU A 170 2.32 -3.08 23.73
N ASP A 171 3.43 -2.35 23.65
CA ASP A 171 3.61 -1.05 24.31
C ASP A 171 2.83 0.11 23.68
N ILE A 172 2.35 -0.01 22.44
CA ILE A 172 1.70 1.09 21.69
C ILE A 172 0.18 0.92 21.71
N ASP A 173 -0.55 1.83 22.34
CA ASP A 173 -2.01 1.86 22.34
C ASP A 173 -2.60 2.96 21.44
N ASN A 174 -3.85 2.77 21.00
CA ASN A 174 -4.56 3.67 20.08
C ASN A 174 -4.89 5.06 20.67
N ASN A 175 -4.76 5.22 21.99
CA ASN A 175 -5.00 6.48 22.69
C ASN A 175 -3.74 7.36 22.79
N LEU A 176 -2.57 6.85 22.41
CA LEU A 176 -1.33 7.59 22.45
C LEU A 176 -1.22 8.58 21.29
N SER A 177 -0.67 9.76 21.58
CA SER A 177 -0.29 10.72 20.55
C SER A 177 0.86 10.21 19.68
N TYR A 178 1.02 10.83 18.51
CA TYR A 178 2.17 10.58 17.64
C TYR A 178 3.50 10.81 18.39
N GLU A 179 3.64 11.88 19.19
CA GLU A 179 4.89 12.14 19.92
C GLU A 179 5.19 11.08 20.99
N GLU A 180 4.16 10.56 21.67
CA GLU A 180 4.31 9.49 22.66
C GLU A 180 4.72 8.17 22.00
N ILE A 181 4.12 7.84 20.86
CA ILE A 181 4.48 6.67 20.06
C ILE A 181 5.92 6.80 19.56
N LEU A 182 6.31 7.94 19.00
CA LEU A 182 7.67 8.16 18.52
C LEU A 182 8.71 8.03 19.65
N LYS A 183 8.39 8.47 20.88
CA LYS A 183 9.25 8.25 22.06
C LYS A 183 9.43 6.76 22.37
N LYS A 184 8.35 5.96 22.32
CA LYS A 184 8.41 4.50 22.51
C LYS A 184 9.24 3.81 21.42
N VAL A 185 9.04 4.21 20.16
CA VAL A 185 9.84 3.71 19.02
C VAL A 185 11.33 4.01 19.22
N LYS A 186 11.70 5.25 19.55
CA LYS A 186 13.09 5.62 19.83
C LYS A 186 13.68 4.85 21.01
N LYS A 187 12.90 4.61 22.06
CA LYS A 187 13.31 3.83 23.23
C LYS A 187 13.60 2.36 22.90
N SER A 188 12.95 1.79 21.90
CA SER A 188 13.19 0.41 21.45
C SER A 188 14.60 0.20 20.89
N LYS A 189 15.28 1.27 20.43
CA LYS A 189 16.58 1.25 19.72
C LYS A 189 16.58 0.41 18.44
N LEU A 190 15.42 0.06 17.91
CA LEU A 190 15.28 -0.62 16.64
C LEU A 190 15.37 0.39 15.48
N PRO A 191 15.95 0.00 14.34
CA PRO A 191 15.83 0.77 13.10
C PRO A 191 14.39 1.10 12.76
N TYR A 192 14.14 2.36 12.41
CA TYR A 192 12.83 2.81 11.98
C TYR A 192 12.92 3.84 10.86
N THR A 193 11.86 3.94 10.08
CA THR A 193 11.59 5.08 9.20
C THR A 193 10.33 5.78 9.65
N ASP A 194 10.28 7.08 9.39
CA ASP A 194 9.14 7.93 9.67
C ASP A 194 8.88 8.79 8.44
N GLN A 195 7.74 8.59 7.80
CA GLN A 195 7.43 9.17 6.50
C GLN A 195 6.06 9.84 6.49
N GLU A 196 6.06 11.09 6.05
CA GLU A 196 4.86 11.88 5.81
C GLU A 196 4.27 11.60 4.43
N TYR A 197 2.94 11.58 4.37
CA TYR A 197 2.13 11.45 3.16
C TYR A 197 1.02 12.51 3.16
N SER A 198 0.45 12.79 1.99
CA SER A 198 -0.66 13.78 1.87
C SER A 198 -1.90 13.46 2.70
N SER A 199 -2.05 12.19 3.13
CA SER A 199 -3.19 11.70 3.91
C SER A 199 -2.86 11.41 5.38
N GLY A 200 -1.60 11.52 5.80
CA GLY A 200 -1.18 11.01 7.09
C GLY A 200 0.32 10.81 7.24
N GLN A 201 0.70 10.03 8.24
CA GLN A 201 2.08 9.73 8.54
C GLN A 201 2.22 8.26 8.93
N THR A 202 3.33 7.63 8.56
CA THR A 202 3.59 6.23 8.87
C THR A 202 4.98 6.07 9.47
N ILE A 203 5.04 5.39 10.60
CA ILE A 203 6.29 4.91 11.21
C ILE A 203 6.40 3.41 10.93
N LYS A 204 7.54 2.96 10.43
CA LYS A 204 7.81 1.52 10.26
C LYS A 204 9.09 1.15 10.98
N VAL A 205 9.03 0.12 11.81
CA VAL A 205 10.09 -0.33 12.71
C VAL A 205 10.43 -1.77 12.39
N ALA A 206 11.71 -2.12 12.30
CA ALA A 206 12.17 -3.48 12.04
C ALA A 206 13.54 -3.74 12.68
N TYR A 207 14.03 -4.97 12.60
CA TYR A 207 15.36 -5.32 13.11
C TYR A 207 16.52 -4.73 12.29
N THR A 208 16.28 -4.40 11.03
CA THR A 208 17.28 -3.80 10.13
C THR A 208 16.69 -2.60 9.40
N SER A 209 17.55 -1.64 9.06
CA SER A 209 17.13 -0.44 8.32
C SER A 209 16.52 -0.78 6.95
N GLU A 210 16.99 -1.86 6.31
CA GLU A 210 16.50 -2.30 5.00
C GLU A 210 15.05 -2.80 5.05
N VAL A 211 14.67 -3.54 6.11
CA VAL A 211 13.29 -3.98 6.34
C VAL A 211 12.40 -2.81 6.81
N ALA A 212 12.98 -1.86 7.55
CA ALA A 212 12.27 -0.68 8.07
C ALA A 212 11.89 0.34 6.98
N LYS A 213 12.40 0.21 5.74
CA LYS A 213 12.03 1.09 4.62
C LYS A 213 10.54 1.03 4.32
N GLN A 214 9.96 2.16 3.91
CA GLN A 214 8.57 2.24 3.48
C GLN A 214 8.38 1.70 2.05
N ARG A 215 9.39 1.88 1.18
CA ARG A 215 9.38 1.42 -0.21
C ARG A 215 10.62 0.61 -0.51
N TYR A 216 10.47 -0.40 -1.36
CA TYR A 216 11.56 -1.31 -1.75
C TYR A 216 12.27 -1.91 -0.53
N ALA A 217 11.50 -2.21 0.51
CA ALA A 217 12.00 -2.79 1.74
C ALA A 217 12.37 -4.26 1.51
N ASP A 218 13.41 -4.70 2.21
CA ASP A 218 13.70 -6.13 2.30
C ASP A 218 12.61 -6.85 3.12
N GLU A 219 12.51 -8.15 2.91
CA GLU A 219 11.57 -8.98 3.66
C GLU A 219 12.00 -9.15 5.11
N GLY A 220 11.04 -9.11 6.04
CA GLY A 220 11.31 -9.32 7.45
C GLY A 220 10.20 -8.89 8.38
N ASP A 221 10.34 -9.28 9.65
CA ASP A 221 9.42 -8.91 10.71
C ASP A 221 9.45 -7.38 10.90
N ASN A 222 8.28 -6.77 11.03
CA ASN A 222 8.17 -5.34 11.21
C ASN A 222 6.90 -4.94 11.97
N VAL A 223 6.97 -3.77 12.60
CA VAL A 223 5.83 -3.07 13.18
C VAL A 223 5.57 -1.81 12.36
N GLN A 224 4.34 -1.61 11.91
CA GLN A 224 3.92 -0.43 11.17
C GLN A 224 2.84 0.32 11.93
N ILE A 225 3.03 1.62 12.13
CA ILE A 225 2.09 2.51 12.80
C ILE A 225 1.65 3.56 11.81
N SER A 226 0.35 3.65 11.56
CA SER A 226 -0.24 4.59 10.62
C SER A 226 -1.12 5.60 11.34
N PHE A 227 -1.03 6.85 10.90
CA PHE A 227 -1.82 7.98 11.37
C PHE A 227 -2.53 8.64 10.21
N ASN A 228 -3.78 9.04 10.41
CA ASN A 228 -4.53 9.86 9.45
C ASN A 228 -4.40 11.33 9.81
N LEU A 229 -4.14 12.16 8.80
CA LEU A 229 -4.14 13.61 8.97
C LEU A 229 -5.58 14.15 8.95
N ASN A 230 -6.02 14.71 10.06
CA ASN A 230 -7.25 15.50 10.08
C ASN A 230 -6.99 16.88 9.48
N LYS A 231 -7.33 17.05 8.20
CA LYS A 231 -7.14 18.30 7.44
C LYS A 231 -7.80 19.54 8.05
N LYS A 232 -8.83 19.39 8.90
CA LYS A 232 -9.50 20.52 9.54
C LYS A 232 -8.73 21.04 10.75
N THR A 233 -8.10 20.15 11.51
CA THR A 233 -7.40 20.48 12.76
C THR A 233 -5.88 20.45 12.61
N ASN A 234 -5.38 19.96 11.47
CA ASN A 234 -3.98 19.68 11.19
C ASN A 234 -3.33 18.76 12.24
N LYS A 235 -4.10 17.82 12.80
CA LYS A 235 -3.65 16.84 13.80
C LYS A 235 -3.61 15.44 13.22
N LEU A 236 -2.61 14.66 13.67
CA LEU A 236 -2.49 13.25 13.37
C LEU A 236 -3.33 12.44 14.35
N ASN A 237 -4.23 11.62 13.80
CA ASN A 237 -5.05 10.70 14.57
C ASN A 237 -4.55 9.27 14.32
N PHE A 238 -4.42 8.47 15.37
CA PHE A 238 -4.07 7.07 15.24
C PHE A 238 -5.05 6.33 14.29
N SER A 239 -4.49 5.55 13.36
CA SER A 239 -5.25 4.82 12.34
C SER A 239 -5.15 3.32 12.57
N THR A 240 -3.93 2.78 12.56
CA THR A 240 -3.69 1.34 12.62
C THR A 240 -2.29 1.07 13.17
N LEU A 241 -2.16 0.05 14.01
CA LEU A 241 -0.90 -0.54 14.43
C LEU A 241 -0.85 -1.98 13.91
N GLU A 242 0.22 -2.36 13.22
CA GLU A 242 0.39 -3.67 12.62
C GLU A 242 1.69 -4.30 13.11
N TYR A 243 1.68 -5.60 13.38
CA TYR A 243 2.88 -6.43 13.48
C TYR A 243 2.80 -7.54 12.44
N PHE A 244 3.78 -7.58 11.55
CA PHE A 244 3.93 -8.63 10.55
C PHE A 244 5.04 -9.60 10.98
N ASN A 245 4.70 -10.88 11.05
CA ASN A 245 5.67 -11.97 11.19
C ASN A 245 5.94 -12.60 9.83
N HIS A 246 7.15 -12.38 9.30
CA HIS A 246 7.55 -12.82 7.98
C HIS A 246 7.62 -14.35 7.87
N LYS A 247 8.18 -15.02 8.89
CA LYS A 247 8.33 -16.49 8.88
C LYS A 247 7.00 -17.22 8.81
N LYS A 248 6.00 -16.75 9.56
CA LYS A 248 4.65 -17.34 9.59
C LYS A 248 3.73 -16.77 8.51
N PHE A 249 4.10 -15.64 7.92
CA PHE A 249 3.28 -14.87 7.00
C PHE A 249 1.92 -14.53 7.63
N ILE A 250 1.97 -13.91 8.81
CA ILE A 250 0.79 -13.48 9.56
C ILE A 250 0.94 -12.01 9.91
N THR A 251 -0.14 -11.25 9.73
CA THR A 251 -0.26 -9.87 10.20
C THR A 251 -1.27 -9.82 11.34
N ILE A 252 -0.88 -9.29 12.48
CA ILE A 252 -1.81 -8.92 13.55
C ILE A 252 -1.89 -7.41 13.59
N PHE A 253 -3.08 -6.86 13.84
CA PHE A 253 -3.25 -5.42 13.82
C PHE A 253 -4.34 -4.93 14.77
N ASP A 254 -4.15 -3.72 15.27
CA ASP A 254 -5.12 -2.91 15.99
C ASP A 254 -5.62 -1.81 15.06
N TYR A 255 -6.89 -1.89 14.67
CA TYR A 255 -7.52 -0.95 13.75
C TYR A 255 -8.44 0.00 14.51
N GLU A 256 -8.19 1.29 14.36
CA GLU A 256 -8.98 2.36 14.98
C GLU A 256 -9.79 3.16 13.95
N SER A 257 -9.16 3.58 12.85
CA SER A 257 -9.81 4.45 11.87
C SER A 257 -9.13 4.40 10.51
N GLY A 258 -9.75 5.06 9.51
CA GLY A 258 -9.16 5.25 8.18
C GLY A 258 -9.54 4.18 7.17
N THR A 259 -8.63 3.95 6.23
CA THR A 259 -8.76 2.94 5.17
C THR A 259 -7.62 1.95 5.32
N TYR A 260 -7.95 0.71 5.68
CA TYR A 260 -6.99 -0.37 5.85
C TYR A 260 -7.56 -1.65 5.26
N TRP A 261 -7.05 -2.11 4.10
CA TRP A 261 -7.56 -3.29 3.35
C TRP A 261 -9.08 -3.28 3.12
N ASP A 262 -9.83 -4.10 3.86
CA ASP A 262 -11.29 -4.22 3.83
C ASP A 262 -12.00 -3.36 4.91
N PHE A 263 -11.25 -2.67 5.77
CA PHE A 263 -11.74 -1.85 6.89
C PHE A 263 -11.88 -0.37 6.49
N ARG A 264 -13.02 0.24 6.85
CA ARG A 264 -13.33 1.65 6.56
C ARG A 264 -13.95 2.35 7.77
N ASP A 265 -13.57 3.60 7.98
CA ASP A 265 -14.27 4.60 8.81
C ASP A 265 -14.54 4.19 10.27
N GLY A 266 -13.67 3.37 10.87
CA GLY A 266 -13.73 3.03 12.30
C GLY A 266 -15.03 2.34 12.77
N LYS A 267 -15.85 1.76 11.87
CA LYS A 267 -17.02 0.96 12.27
C LYS A 267 -16.63 -0.39 12.85
N ASP A 268 -15.49 -0.91 12.40
CA ASP A 268 -14.96 -2.22 12.75
C ASP A 268 -13.71 -2.10 13.63
N LYS A 269 -13.75 -1.21 14.62
CA LYS A 269 -12.62 -1.03 15.54
C LYS A 269 -12.28 -2.31 16.26
N GLY A 270 -10.98 -2.53 16.45
CA GLY A 270 -10.47 -3.57 17.33
C GLY A 270 -9.29 -4.34 16.76
N LEU A 271 -9.07 -5.50 17.36
CA LEU A 271 -7.90 -6.33 17.16
C LEU A 271 -8.22 -7.47 16.21
N TYR A 272 -7.39 -7.64 15.19
CA TYR A 272 -7.60 -8.61 14.12
C TYR A 272 -6.32 -9.36 13.75
N ILE A 273 -6.49 -10.53 13.16
CA ILE A 273 -5.42 -11.39 12.68
C ILE A 273 -5.73 -11.72 11.22
N ASN A 274 -4.76 -11.51 10.34
CA ASN A 274 -4.78 -11.96 8.96
C ASN A 274 -3.67 -13.00 8.78
N ASN A 275 -4.05 -14.25 8.58
CA ASN A 275 -3.13 -15.37 8.30
C ASN A 275 -3.01 -15.67 6.80
N TYR A 276 -3.67 -14.86 5.95
CA TYR A 276 -3.68 -14.97 4.49
C TYR A 276 -4.10 -16.34 3.95
N SER A 277 -4.76 -17.19 4.74
CA SER A 277 -5.25 -18.49 4.26
C SER A 277 -6.48 -18.35 3.37
N ASN A 278 -7.29 -17.31 3.60
CA ASN A 278 -8.47 -16.98 2.81
C ASN A 278 -8.29 -15.60 2.18
N VAL A 279 -8.02 -15.59 0.86
CA VAL A 279 -7.93 -14.33 0.08
C VAL A 279 -9.24 -13.96 -0.62
N THR A 280 -10.18 -14.90 -0.67
CA THR A 280 -11.55 -14.75 -1.17
C THR A 280 -12.54 -14.89 -0.03
N GLY A 281 -13.60 -14.08 0.00
CA GLY A 281 -14.63 -14.15 1.04
C GLY A 281 -15.02 -12.78 1.60
N ASN A 282 -16.00 -12.79 2.50
CA ASN A 282 -16.36 -11.60 3.29
C ASN A 282 -15.27 -11.28 4.34
N LYS A 283 -15.41 -10.16 5.04
CA LYS A 283 -14.40 -9.68 6.01
C LYS A 283 -14.23 -10.67 7.17
N GLU A 284 -15.33 -11.24 7.65
CA GLU A 284 -15.36 -12.16 8.79
C GLU A 284 -14.65 -13.49 8.47
N GLU A 285 -14.62 -13.90 7.20
CA GLU A 285 -13.90 -15.08 6.72
C GLU A 285 -12.39 -14.84 6.52
N LYS A 286 -12.00 -13.59 6.27
CA LYS A 286 -10.62 -13.17 6.00
C LYS A 286 -9.84 -12.81 7.27
N TYR A 287 -10.51 -12.24 8.27
CA TYR A 287 -9.88 -11.70 9.46
C TYR A 287 -10.44 -12.35 10.73
N ILE A 288 -9.56 -12.87 11.57
CA ILE A 288 -9.93 -13.44 12.86
C ILE A 288 -9.92 -12.31 13.90
N LYS A 289 -11.07 -12.07 14.54
CA LYS A 289 -11.16 -11.06 15.61
C LYS A 289 -10.50 -11.58 16.89
N SER A 290 -9.68 -10.75 17.53
CA SER A 290 -9.06 -11.00 18.83
C SER A 290 -9.62 -10.07 19.89
N ASN A 291 -9.50 -10.45 21.16
CA ASN A 291 -9.90 -9.66 22.32
C ASN A 291 -8.70 -8.98 23.03
N SER A 292 -7.47 -9.32 22.66
CA SER A 292 -6.24 -8.75 23.23
C SER A 292 -5.05 -8.94 22.28
N LYS A 293 -4.03 -8.10 22.44
CA LYS A 293 -2.79 -8.18 21.66
C LYS A 293 -1.97 -9.41 22.02
N GLU A 294 -2.03 -9.82 23.28
CA GLU A 294 -1.42 -11.05 23.78
C GLU A 294 -2.03 -12.28 23.10
N ASN A 295 -3.35 -12.30 22.90
CA ASN A 295 -4.00 -13.38 22.16
C ASN A 295 -3.66 -13.37 20.66
N GLN A 296 -3.46 -12.19 20.06
CA GLN A 296 -2.94 -12.09 18.69
C GLN A 296 -1.53 -12.70 18.59
N LEU A 297 -0.63 -12.37 19.51
CA LEU A 297 0.73 -12.93 19.55
C LEU A 297 0.72 -14.43 19.85
N LYS A 298 -0.13 -14.87 20.78
CA LYS A 298 -0.33 -16.29 21.08
C LYS A 298 -0.71 -17.07 19.83
N TYR A 299 -1.64 -16.53 19.03
CA TYR A 299 -2.03 -17.15 17.77
C TYR A 299 -0.81 -17.35 16.85
N ILE A 300 0.06 -16.34 16.69
CA ILE A 300 1.28 -16.48 15.88
C ILE A 300 2.19 -17.60 16.39
N PHE A 301 2.38 -17.71 17.71
CA PHE A 301 3.25 -18.73 18.30
C PHE A 301 2.71 -20.15 18.13
N GLU A 302 1.39 -20.31 18.26
CA GLU A 302 0.72 -21.59 18.15
C GLU A 302 0.42 -21.97 16.69
N TYR A 303 0.52 -21.02 15.76
CA TYR A 303 0.21 -21.24 14.36
C TYR A 303 1.15 -22.27 13.73
N LYS A 304 0.58 -23.40 13.33
CA LYS A 304 1.22 -24.43 12.53
C LYS A 304 0.71 -24.30 11.10
N LYS A 305 1.63 -24.14 10.17
CA LYS A 305 1.35 -24.09 8.74
C LYS A 305 1.29 -25.50 8.18
#